data_AF-A0A6A4Y9K3-F1
#
_entry.id   AF-A0A6A4Y9K3-F1
#
_cell.length_a   1.000
_cell.length_b   1.000
_cell.length_c   1.000
_cell.angle_alpha   90.00
_cell.angle_beta   90.00
_cell.angle_gamma   90.00
#
_symmetry.space_group_name_H-M   'P 1'
#
loop_
_entity.id
_entity.type
_entity.pdbx_description
1 polymer ?
#
loop_
_entity_poly.entity_id
_entity_poly.type
_entity_poly.pdbx_seq_one_letter_code
_entity_poly.pdbx_strand_id
1 'polypeptide(L)'
;LAMWFFTGIEALNPLCNEIDTPRHTIPRGQVSSMLTIFVSSIAVYLTTISLPPGITALASVMTVFNGGYSQLFPTLATNATLLSLPAIYSGAPGLLLSGGNIIASLADSKLIPHALRCRHPIYGTATRAILVMSLFSFLVCFLVYYIPNADTDLFNLSMLFATMAYTSQCIGYVFLKRRYRTMERTFHSPFGVPGAAFAMVVFAMCAISILGFQGVIGPLLATLTSVLVGLSLYYHTIAKSQQTISDDERKILFFVHIANHNEAKRKRNHGQQGYVKKCLHSVLSTVFSGYKSSGGATTNQTTAIAPHESDLPKT
;
A
#
# COMPACT_ATOMS: atom_id res chain seq x y z
N LEU A 1 -14.30 13.54 5.79
CA LEU A 1 -13.34 14.54 5.26
C LEU A 1 -11.93 14.47 5.85
N ALA A 2 -11.74 14.15 7.14
CA ALA A 2 -10.41 14.17 7.78
C ALA A 2 -9.32 13.30 7.09
N MET A 3 -9.73 12.28 6.33
CA MET A 3 -8.85 11.47 5.49
C MET A 3 -8.01 12.27 4.48
N TRP A 4 -8.53 13.42 4.01
CA TRP A 4 -7.83 14.28 3.05
C TRP A 4 -6.46 14.73 3.57
N PHE A 5 -6.31 14.99 4.88
CA PHE A 5 -5.04 15.41 5.48
C PHE A 5 -3.90 14.41 5.28
N PHE A 6 -4.23 13.13 5.16
CA PHE A 6 -3.26 12.04 5.05
C PHE A 6 -3.15 11.48 3.62
N THR A 7 -3.94 12.02 2.70
CA THR A 7 -3.95 11.63 1.29
C THR A 7 -2.69 12.20 0.61
N GLY A 8 -2.01 11.38 -0.20
CA GLY A 8 -0.85 11.81 -0.98
C GLY A 8 0.49 11.24 -0.49
N ILE A 9 0.56 10.62 0.69
CA ILE A 9 1.80 9.96 1.18
C ILE A 9 2.21 8.79 0.26
N GLU A 10 1.22 8.15 -0.36
CA GLU A 10 1.40 7.11 -1.36
C GLU A 10 2.10 7.59 -2.64
N ALA A 11 2.14 8.90 -2.87
CA ALA A 11 2.84 9.49 -4.01
C ALA A 11 4.35 9.23 -3.97
N LEU A 12 4.90 8.77 -2.85
CA LEU A 12 6.28 8.32 -2.75
C LEU A 12 6.53 6.97 -3.45
N ASN A 13 5.52 6.11 -3.57
CA ASN A 13 5.69 4.77 -4.16
C ASN A 13 6.04 4.81 -5.66
N PRO A 14 5.39 5.64 -6.50
CA PRO A 14 5.73 5.77 -7.93
C PRO A 14 7.12 6.34 -8.21
N LEU A 15 7.78 6.95 -7.22
CA LEU A 15 9.14 7.52 -7.36
C LEU A 15 10.26 6.47 -7.22
N CYS A 16 9.92 5.18 -7.12
CA CYS A 16 10.88 4.10 -6.90
C CYS A 16 12.01 4.01 -7.95
N ASN A 17 11.78 4.52 -9.17
CA ASN A 17 12.75 4.52 -10.26
C ASN A 17 13.69 5.74 -10.24
N GLU A 18 13.40 6.75 -9.43
CA GLU A 18 14.14 8.03 -9.38
C GLU A 18 14.97 8.20 -8.11
N ILE A 19 14.85 7.27 -7.17
CA ILE A 19 15.54 7.31 -5.87
C ILE A 19 16.56 6.19 -5.75
N ASP A 20 17.66 6.50 -5.06
CA ASP A 20 18.65 5.50 -4.71
C ASP A 20 18.13 4.58 -3.62
N THR A 21 18.32 3.28 -3.79
CA THR A 21 17.92 2.24 -2.82
C THR A 21 16.46 2.33 -2.36
N PRO A 22 15.48 2.26 -3.29
CA PRO A 22 14.05 2.49 -2.99
C PRO A 22 13.49 1.61 -1.88
N ARG A 23 14.04 0.40 -1.72
CA ARG A 23 13.65 -0.58 -0.70
C ARG A 23 13.82 -0.09 0.74
N HIS A 24 14.78 0.81 1.00
CA HIS A 24 15.04 1.36 2.33
C HIS A 24 14.52 2.79 2.48
N THR A 25 14.65 3.60 1.43
CA THR A 25 14.32 5.03 1.46
C THR A 25 12.81 5.28 1.50
N ILE A 26 12.01 4.58 0.67
CA ILE A 26 10.56 4.79 0.60
C ILE A 26 9.89 4.49 1.95
N PRO A 27 10.12 3.34 2.60
CA PRO A 27 9.42 3.04 3.85
C PRO A 27 9.78 4.03 4.96
N ARG A 28 11.06 4.44 5.05
CA ARG A 28 11.50 5.45 6.02
C ARG A 28 10.88 6.82 5.74
N GLY A 29 10.83 7.24 4.47
CA GLY A 29 10.20 8.48 4.04
C GLY A 29 8.70 8.50 4.30
N GLN A 30 8.00 7.38 4.10
CA GLN A 30 6.57 7.27 4.41
C GLN A 30 6.29 7.39 5.90
N VAL A 31 7.10 6.75 6.75
CA VAL A 31 6.93 6.82 8.22
C VAL A 31 7.22 8.24 8.74
N SER A 32 8.29 8.89 8.27
CA SER A 32 8.59 10.28 8.67
C SER A 32 7.53 11.26 8.15
N SER A 33 7.05 11.08 6.92
CA SER A 33 5.95 11.87 6.36
C SER A 33 4.67 11.69 7.16
N MET A 34 4.33 10.47 7.57
CA MET A 34 3.14 10.21 8.37
C MET A 34 3.22 10.89 9.74
N LEU A 35 4.38 10.82 10.39
CA LEU A 35 4.59 11.47 11.70
C LEU A 35 4.48 12.99 11.60
N THR A 36 5.11 13.59 10.58
CA THR A 36 5.06 15.05 10.37
C THR A 36 3.64 15.51 10.07
N ILE A 37 2.93 14.84 9.17
CA ILE A 37 1.52 15.15 8.87
C ILE A 37 0.66 15.01 10.11
N PHE A 38 0.85 13.97 10.93
CA PHE A 38 0.09 13.78 12.16
C PHE A 38 0.28 14.93 13.16
N VAL A 39 1.54 15.30 13.44
CA VAL A 39 1.87 16.41 14.34
C VAL A 39 1.35 17.74 13.79
N SER A 40 1.57 18.01 12.51
CA SER A 40 1.08 19.21 11.85
C SER A 40 -0.44 19.27 11.84
N SER A 41 -1.15 18.17 11.62
CA SER A 41 -2.61 18.12 11.63
C SER A 41 -3.19 18.46 13.00
N ILE A 42 -2.56 17.96 14.08
CA ILE A 42 -2.94 18.32 15.45
C ILE A 42 -2.71 19.82 15.69
N ALA A 43 -1.56 20.35 15.27
CA ALA A 43 -1.25 21.77 15.40
C ALA A 43 -2.27 22.63 14.65
N VAL A 44 -2.58 22.30 13.38
CA VAL A 44 -3.60 23.01 12.60
C VAL A 44 -4.95 22.94 13.29
N TYR A 45 -5.37 21.76 13.76
CA TYR A 45 -6.66 21.60 14.45
C TYR A 45 -6.75 22.47 15.71
N LEU A 46 -5.72 22.47 16.56
CA LEU A 46 -5.67 23.29 17.77
C LEU A 46 -5.68 24.79 17.44
N THR A 47 -4.83 25.24 16.51
CA THR A 47 -4.78 26.65 16.08
C THR A 47 -6.13 27.11 15.54
N THR A 48 -6.80 26.25 14.78
CA THR A 48 -8.08 26.57 14.16
C THR A 48 -9.20 26.78 15.18
N ILE A 49 -9.23 25.97 16.24
CA ILE A 49 -10.26 26.08 17.28
C ILE A 49 -9.96 27.25 18.23
N SER A 50 -8.68 27.54 18.46
CA SER A 50 -8.26 28.62 19.36
C SER A 50 -8.43 30.03 18.78
N LEU A 51 -8.57 30.19 17.47
CA LEU A 51 -8.70 31.49 16.82
C LEU A 51 -10.13 31.76 16.29
N PRO A 52 -10.58 33.02 16.25
CA PRO A 52 -11.84 33.39 15.59
C PRO A 52 -11.82 32.96 14.12
N PRO A 53 -12.95 32.51 13.54
CA PRO A 53 -14.33 32.64 14.03
C PRO A 53 -14.81 31.48 14.93
N GLY A 54 -13.92 30.58 15.34
CA GLY A 54 -14.24 29.44 16.22
C GLY A 54 -14.92 28.27 15.49
N ILE A 55 -15.17 27.17 16.22
CA ILE A 55 -15.58 25.88 15.65
C ILE A 55 -16.92 25.91 14.90
N THR A 56 -17.85 26.79 15.30
CA THR A 56 -19.21 26.87 14.76
C THR A 56 -19.28 27.51 13.38
N ALA A 57 -18.43 28.51 13.14
CA ALA A 57 -18.33 29.20 11.85
C ALA A 57 -17.24 28.61 10.96
N LEU A 58 -16.42 27.69 11.46
CA LEU A 58 -15.29 27.14 10.71
C LEU A 58 -15.71 26.45 9.40
N ALA A 59 -16.86 25.79 9.39
CA ALA A 59 -17.35 25.07 8.21
C ALA A 59 -17.73 26.00 7.04
N SER A 60 -17.98 27.28 7.29
CA SER A 60 -18.35 28.26 6.26
C SER A 60 -17.16 29.10 5.76
N VAL A 61 -15.96 28.93 6.34
CA VAL A 61 -14.77 29.70 5.95
C VAL A 61 -14.03 28.99 4.81
N MET A 62 -13.69 29.74 3.76
CA MET A 62 -12.97 29.22 2.60
C MET A 62 -11.55 28.73 2.94
N THR A 63 -10.82 29.42 3.81
CA THR A 63 -9.51 28.99 4.29
C THR A 63 -9.42 29.05 5.81
N VAL A 64 -9.02 27.93 6.39
CA VAL A 64 -8.97 27.71 7.84
C VAL A 64 -8.09 28.74 8.58
N PHE A 65 -7.02 29.22 7.93
CA PHE A 65 -6.10 30.20 8.52
C PHE A 65 -6.53 31.66 8.37
N ASN A 66 -7.60 31.96 7.63
CA ASN A 66 -8.01 33.34 7.35
C ASN A 66 -8.26 34.14 8.63
N GLY A 67 -8.90 33.50 9.61
CA GLY A 67 -9.13 34.07 10.93
C GLY A 67 -7.84 34.54 11.62
N GLY A 68 -6.81 33.69 11.62
CA GLY A 68 -5.50 34.06 12.18
C GLY A 68 -4.75 35.12 11.38
N TYR A 69 -4.79 35.05 10.06
CA TYR A 69 -4.17 36.07 9.22
C TYR A 69 -4.83 37.45 9.38
N SER A 70 -6.15 37.50 9.54
CA SER A 70 -6.87 38.75 9.75
C SER A 70 -6.48 39.44 11.07
N GLN A 71 -6.10 38.68 12.10
CA GLN A 71 -5.62 39.22 13.37
C GLN A 71 -4.15 39.66 13.30
N LEU A 72 -3.30 38.87 12.63
CA LEU A 72 -1.88 39.20 12.46
C LEU A 72 -1.64 40.38 11.53
N PHE A 73 -2.44 40.48 10.46
CA PHE A 73 -2.32 41.51 9.43
C PHE A 73 -3.67 42.21 9.19
N PRO A 74 -4.08 43.14 10.08
CA PRO A 74 -5.36 43.83 9.97
C PRO A 74 -5.55 44.58 8.64
N THR A 75 -4.46 45.08 8.06
CA THR A 75 -4.46 45.77 6.76
C THR A 75 -4.70 44.84 5.57
N LEU A 76 -4.46 43.54 5.72
CA LEU A 76 -4.64 42.53 4.68
C LEU A 76 -5.87 41.65 4.94
N ALA A 77 -6.71 41.95 5.93
CA ALA A 77 -7.84 41.08 6.30
C ALA A 77 -8.77 40.72 5.12
N THR A 78 -8.99 41.63 4.18
CA THR A 78 -9.81 41.38 2.97
C THR A 78 -9.14 40.40 1.99
N ASN A 79 -7.81 40.39 1.95
CA ASN A 79 -6.99 39.59 1.01
C ASN A 79 -6.17 38.50 1.73
N ALA A 80 -6.50 38.19 2.99
CA ALA A 80 -5.72 37.29 3.82
C ALA A 80 -5.69 35.85 3.29
N THR A 81 -6.62 35.48 2.41
CA THR A 81 -6.61 34.24 1.63
C THR A 81 -5.38 34.10 0.74
N LEU A 82 -4.78 35.21 0.27
CA LEU A 82 -3.56 35.18 -0.53
C LEU A 82 -2.37 34.57 0.21
N LEU A 83 -2.32 34.72 1.54
CA LEU A 83 -1.26 34.15 2.38
C LEU A 83 -1.31 32.62 2.43
N SER A 84 -2.45 32.00 2.10
CA SER A 84 -2.58 30.54 2.00
C SER A 84 -2.12 29.99 0.64
N LEU A 85 -1.94 30.82 -0.40
CA LEU A 85 -1.62 30.35 -1.76
C LEU A 85 -0.30 29.57 -1.85
N PRO A 86 0.82 30.00 -1.22
CA PRO A 86 2.07 29.24 -1.29
C PRO A 86 1.92 27.82 -0.74
N ALA A 87 1.15 27.65 0.34
CA ALA A 87 0.90 26.34 0.93
C ALA A 87 0.11 25.41 -0.02
N ILE A 88 -0.89 25.96 -0.72
CA ILE A 88 -1.69 25.22 -1.72
C ILE A 88 -0.82 24.82 -2.91
N TYR A 89 0.01 25.73 -3.41
CA TYR A 89 0.83 25.49 -4.60
C TYR A 89 1.97 24.50 -4.37
N SER A 90 2.52 24.45 -3.14
CA SER A 90 3.67 23.59 -2.79
C SER A 90 3.45 22.11 -3.12
N GLY A 91 2.23 21.59 -2.97
CA GLY A 91 1.93 20.17 -3.20
C GLY A 91 1.77 19.78 -4.67
N ALA A 92 1.44 20.74 -5.56
CA ALA A 92 1.05 20.43 -6.93
C ALA A 92 2.17 19.75 -7.76
N PRO A 93 3.44 20.20 -7.75
CA PRO A 93 4.50 19.57 -8.52
C PRO A 93 4.77 18.11 -8.10
N GLY A 94 4.68 17.82 -6.81
CA GLY A 94 4.91 16.47 -6.28
C GLY A 94 3.83 15.47 -6.73
N LEU A 95 2.57 15.90 -6.67
CA LEU A 95 1.45 15.09 -7.18
C LEU A 95 1.52 14.93 -8.71
N LEU A 96 1.93 15.97 -9.44
CA LEU A 96 2.12 15.90 -10.88
C LEU A 96 3.24 14.93 -11.29
N LEU A 97 4.37 14.94 -10.57
CA LEU A 97 5.46 13.99 -10.82
C LEU A 97 5.01 12.54 -10.55
N SER A 98 4.37 12.31 -9.40
CA SER A 98 3.88 11.00 -9.01
C SER A 98 2.83 10.46 -9.98
N GLY A 99 1.81 11.25 -10.30
CA GLY A 99 0.77 10.84 -11.25
C GLY A 99 1.32 10.58 -12.66
N GLY A 100 2.30 11.37 -13.10
CA GLY A 100 3.02 11.13 -14.35
C GLY A 100 3.76 9.79 -14.36
N ASN A 101 4.40 9.43 -13.24
CA ASN A 101 5.06 8.14 -13.08
C ASN A 101 4.07 6.95 -13.05
N ILE A 102 2.88 7.14 -12.47
CA ILE A 102 1.81 6.13 -12.53
C ILE A 102 1.39 5.90 -13.98
N ILE A 103 1.11 6.97 -14.73
CA ILE A 103 0.73 6.88 -16.15
C ILE A 103 1.84 6.21 -16.97
N ALA A 104 3.10 6.59 -16.75
CA ALA A 104 4.23 5.94 -17.43
C ALA A 104 4.32 4.44 -17.12
N SER A 105 4.09 4.04 -15.88
CA SER A 105 4.09 2.61 -15.47
C SER A 105 2.94 1.81 -16.10
N LEU A 106 1.79 2.45 -16.33
CA LEU A 106 0.69 1.86 -17.09
C LEU A 106 1.06 1.69 -18.58
N ALA A 107 1.81 2.64 -19.15
CA ALA A 107 2.31 2.54 -20.52
C ALA A 107 3.38 1.44 -20.67
N ASP A 108 4.24 1.27 -19.66
CA ASP A 108 5.21 0.16 -19.59
C ASP A 108 4.50 -1.21 -19.63
N SER A 109 3.31 -1.30 -19.03
CA SER A 109 2.49 -2.51 -18.99
C SER A 109 1.54 -2.66 -20.19
N LYS A 110 1.63 -1.74 -21.17
CA LYS A 110 0.78 -1.65 -22.37
C LYS A 110 -0.73 -1.53 -22.06
N LEU A 111 -1.08 -0.96 -20.91
CA LEU A 111 -2.47 -0.64 -20.57
C LEU A 111 -2.95 0.65 -21.27
N ILE A 112 -2.02 1.53 -21.62
CA ILE A 112 -2.29 2.81 -22.30
C ILE A 112 -1.30 2.99 -23.48
N PRO A 113 -1.55 3.95 -24.39
CA PRO A 113 -0.72 4.11 -25.59
C PRO A 113 0.77 4.26 -25.29
N HIS A 114 1.61 3.50 -26.00
CA HIS A 114 3.06 3.44 -25.81
C HIS A 114 3.75 4.81 -25.90
N ALA A 115 3.13 5.76 -26.61
CA ALA A 115 3.55 7.15 -26.68
C ALA A 115 3.79 7.79 -25.29
N LEU A 116 2.99 7.45 -24.27
CA LEU A 116 3.08 8.07 -22.94
C LEU A 116 4.25 7.53 -22.11
N ARG A 117 4.91 6.45 -22.56
CA ARG A 117 6.07 5.84 -21.90
C ARG A 117 7.32 6.71 -21.97
N CYS A 118 7.42 7.64 -22.93
CA CYS A 118 8.66 8.37 -23.19
C CYS A 118 9.15 9.12 -21.95
N ARG A 119 10.33 8.72 -21.46
CA ARG A 119 11.07 9.37 -20.38
C ARG A 119 12.15 10.27 -20.95
N HIS A 120 12.44 11.37 -20.27
CA HIS A 120 13.49 12.30 -20.64
C HIS A 120 14.87 11.60 -20.52
N PRO A 121 15.76 11.71 -21.51
CA PRO A 121 17.02 10.95 -21.54
C PRO A 121 17.98 11.33 -20.41
N ILE A 122 17.97 12.59 -19.96
CA ILE A 122 18.89 13.10 -18.94
C ILE A 122 18.30 13.00 -17.52
N TYR A 123 16.98 13.19 -17.39
CA TYR A 123 16.32 13.34 -16.07
C TYR A 123 15.45 12.13 -15.70
N GLY A 124 15.23 11.18 -16.61
CA GLY A 124 14.40 9.99 -16.35
C GLY A 124 12.90 10.26 -16.16
N THR A 125 12.49 11.54 -16.16
CA THR A 125 11.11 11.98 -15.90
C THR A 125 10.19 11.68 -17.08
N ALA A 126 8.96 11.23 -16.81
CA ALA A 126 7.96 10.92 -17.83
C ALA A 126 7.27 12.19 -18.39
N THR A 127 7.99 13.00 -19.16
CA THR A 127 7.53 14.32 -19.63
C THR A 127 6.19 14.28 -20.35
N ARG A 128 5.96 13.31 -21.25
CA ARG A 128 4.69 13.20 -21.99
C ARG A 128 3.51 12.83 -21.09
N ALA A 129 3.74 11.94 -20.11
CA ALA A 129 2.72 11.57 -19.14
C ALA A 129 2.33 12.75 -18.25
N ILE A 130 3.33 13.52 -17.78
CA ILE A 130 3.09 14.74 -16.99
C ILE A 130 2.31 15.76 -17.82
N LEU A 131 2.67 16.00 -19.08
CA LEU A 131 1.95 16.94 -19.94
C LEU A 131 0.48 16.53 -20.15
N VAL A 132 0.23 15.25 -20.44
CA VAL A 132 -1.15 14.74 -20.61
C VAL A 132 -1.95 14.91 -19.32
N MET A 133 -1.35 14.60 -18.17
CA MET A 133 -2.02 14.76 -16.90
C MET A 133 -2.28 16.22 -16.55
N SER A 134 -1.31 17.12 -16.78
CA SER A 134 -1.51 18.56 -16.57
C SER A 134 -2.60 19.12 -17.46
N LEU A 135 -2.65 18.71 -18.74
CA LEU A 135 -3.70 19.12 -19.67
C LEU A 135 -5.07 18.61 -19.20
N PHE A 136 -5.14 17.36 -18.75
CA PHE A 136 -6.35 16.76 -18.19
C PHE A 136 -6.81 17.50 -16.92
N SER A 137 -5.91 17.79 -15.98
CA SER A 137 -6.22 18.57 -14.78
C SER A 137 -6.75 19.96 -15.15
N PHE A 138 -6.15 20.61 -16.15
CA PHE A 138 -6.61 21.92 -16.64
C PHE A 138 -8.00 21.86 -17.28
N LEU A 139 -8.31 20.80 -18.04
CA LEU A 139 -9.66 20.54 -18.57
C LEU A 139 -10.68 20.37 -17.44
N VAL A 140 -10.33 19.64 -16.39
CA VAL A 140 -11.19 19.48 -15.20
C VAL A 140 -11.43 20.82 -14.50
N CYS A 141 -10.43 21.71 -14.44
CA CYS A 141 -10.63 23.06 -13.90
C CYS A 141 -11.67 23.86 -14.69
N PHE A 142 -11.72 23.72 -16.02
CA PHE A 142 -12.81 24.34 -16.81
C PHE A 142 -14.16 23.74 -16.49
N LEU A 143 -14.26 22.42 -16.30
CA LEU A 143 -15.53 21.78 -15.92
C LEU A 143 -16.05 22.32 -14.58
N VAL A 144 -15.16 22.52 -13.59
CA VAL A 144 -15.50 23.15 -12.31
C VAL A 144 -15.99 24.59 -12.49
N TYR A 145 -15.39 25.33 -13.42
CA TYR A 145 -15.79 26.72 -13.69
C TYR A 145 -17.20 26.83 -14.30
N TYR A 146 -17.56 25.94 -15.22
CA TYR A 146 -18.83 26.01 -15.95
C TYR A 146 -20.00 25.31 -15.25
N ILE A 147 -19.74 24.32 -14.39
CA ILE A 147 -20.78 23.51 -13.74
C ILE A 147 -20.89 23.92 -12.27
N PRO A 148 -22.06 24.40 -11.80
CA PRO A 148 -22.26 24.75 -10.41
C PRO A 148 -22.17 23.51 -9.49
N ASN A 149 -21.53 23.65 -8.32
CA ASN A 149 -21.27 22.60 -7.32
C ASN A 149 -20.36 21.43 -7.77
N ALA A 150 -19.73 21.54 -8.94
CA ALA A 150 -18.83 20.51 -9.43
C ALA A 150 -17.57 20.35 -8.57
N ASP A 151 -17.16 21.37 -7.83
CA ASP A 151 -16.05 21.34 -6.88
C ASP A 151 -16.31 20.35 -5.74
N THR A 152 -17.47 20.43 -5.09
CA THR A 152 -17.84 19.51 -4.00
C THR A 152 -18.05 18.09 -4.50
N ASP A 153 -18.64 17.94 -5.68
CA ASP A 153 -18.91 16.63 -6.27
C ASP A 153 -17.62 15.92 -6.70
N LEU A 154 -16.71 16.64 -7.37
CA LEU A 154 -15.40 16.12 -7.76
C LEU A 154 -14.54 15.81 -6.54
N PHE A 155 -14.61 16.62 -5.49
CA PHE A 155 -13.92 16.32 -4.23
C PHE A 155 -14.41 15.00 -3.64
N ASN A 156 -15.73 14.84 -3.48
CA ASN A 156 -16.31 13.61 -2.94
C ASN A 156 -16.01 12.38 -3.83
N LEU A 157 -16.07 12.55 -5.15
CA LEU A 157 -15.72 11.51 -6.12
C LEU A 157 -14.25 11.11 -6.03
N SER A 158 -13.34 12.08 -5.92
CA SER A 158 -11.90 11.82 -5.76
C SER A 158 -11.60 11.06 -4.47
N MET A 159 -12.27 11.40 -3.36
CA MET A 159 -12.16 10.69 -2.09
C MET A 159 -12.68 9.27 -2.19
N LEU A 160 -13.76 9.04 -2.93
CA LEU A 160 -14.27 7.71 -3.16
C LEU A 160 -13.26 6.85 -3.96
N PHE A 161 -12.68 7.40 -5.03
CA PHE A 161 -11.59 6.72 -5.76
C PHE A 161 -10.37 6.46 -4.89
N ALA A 162 -9.99 7.40 -4.01
CA ALA A 162 -8.89 7.21 -3.07
C ALA A 162 -9.17 6.04 -2.11
N THR A 163 -10.37 5.95 -1.52
CA THR A 163 -10.74 4.82 -0.65
C THR A 163 -10.68 3.47 -1.38
N MET A 164 -11.11 3.42 -2.64
CA MET A 164 -11.00 2.22 -3.48
C MET A 164 -9.54 1.85 -3.76
N ALA A 165 -8.71 2.84 -4.09
CA ALA A 165 -7.28 2.64 -4.33
C ALA A 165 -6.54 2.15 -3.08
N TYR A 166 -6.83 2.70 -1.90
CA TYR A 166 -6.20 2.22 -0.66
C TYR A 166 -6.68 0.84 -0.25
N THR A 167 -7.95 0.54 -0.48
CA THR A 167 -8.48 -0.82 -0.27
C THR A 167 -7.78 -1.81 -1.19
N SER A 168 -7.56 -1.47 -2.47
CA SER A 168 -6.85 -2.34 -3.41
C SER A 168 -5.37 -2.54 -3.03
N GLN A 169 -4.71 -1.50 -2.52
CA GLN A 169 -3.35 -1.62 -1.97
C GLN A 169 -3.31 -2.58 -0.77
N CYS A 170 -4.29 -2.51 0.14
CA CYS A 170 -4.40 -3.44 1.27
C CYS A 170 -4.63 -4.88 0.81
N ILE A 171 -5.52 -5.09 -0.16
CA ILE A 171 -5.76 -6.41 -0.76
C ILE A 171 -4.48 -6.95 -1.41
N GLY A 172 -3.77 -6.10 -2.17
CA GLY A 172 -2.48 -6.44 -2.79
C GLY A 172 -1.44 -6.87 -1.76
N TYR A 173 -1.32 -6.15 -0.65
CA TYR A 173 -0.44 -6.52 0.46
C TYR A 173 -0.80 -7.89 1.05
N VAL A 174 -2.08 -8.15 1.33
CA VAL A 174 -2.53 -9.45 1.87
C VAL A 174 -2.26 -10.58 0.87
N PHE A 175 -2.52 -10.34 -0.42
CA PHE A 175 -2.25 -11.29 -1.49
C PHE A 175 -0.76 -11.63 -1.59
N LEU A 176 0.14 -10.63 -1.67
CA LEU A 176 1.59 -10.84 -1.71
C LEU A 176 2.09 -11.57 -0.46
N LYS A 177 1.55 -11.23 0.72
CA LYS A 177 1.96 -11.84 1.99
C LYS A 177 1.58 -13.32 2.08
N ARG A 178 0.43 -13.71 1.51
CA ARG A 178 -0.02 -15.11 1.47
C ARG A 178 0.64 -15.93 0.37
N ARG A 179 0.75 -15.38 -0.85
CA ARG A 179 1.21 -16.13 -2.03
C ARG A 179 2.74 -16.17 -2.17
N TYR A 180 3.43 -15.11 -1.79
CA TYR A 180 4.87 -14.95 -1.97
C TYR A 180 5.57 -14.80 -0.61
N ARG A 181 5.62 -15.90 0.14
CA ARG A 181 6.20 -15.91 1.49
C ARG A 181 7.73 -15.87 1.49
N THR A 182 8.36 -16.38 0.43
CA THR A 182 9.81 -16.48 0.23
C THR A 182 10.47 -15.22 -0.29
N MET A 183 9.68 -14.23 -0.72
CA MET A 183 10.21 -12.97 -1.22
C MET A 183 10.85 -12.19 -0.06
N GLU A 184 12.12 -11.83 -0.20
CA GLU A 184 12.83 -11.00 0.77
C GLU A 184 12.14 -9.64 0.91
N ARG A 185 11.85 -9.25 2.16
CA ARG A 185 11.22 -7.97 2.48
C ARG A 185 12.18 -7.15 3.33
N THR A 186 12.52 -5.97 2.83
CA THR A 186 13.37 -5.02 3.56
C THR A 186 12.61 -4.36 4.72
N PHE A 187 11.29 -4.22 4.57
CA PHE A 187 10.42 -3.65 5.60
C PHE A 187 9.31 -4.63 5.97
N HIS A 188 9.14 -4.84 7.28
CA HIS A 188 8.09 -5.66 7.85
C HIS A 188 7.10 -4.78 8.59
N SER A 189 5.84 -4.80 8.13
CA SER A 189 4.75 -4.10 8.83
C SER A 189 4.57 -4.68 10.24
N PRO A 190 4.56 -3.85 11.30
CA PRO A 190 4.44 -4.31 12.69
C PRO A 190 3.06 -4.95 12.96
N PHE A 191 2.00 -4.44 12.34
CA PHE A 191 0.62 -4.92 12.53
C PHE A 191 0.21 -6.04 11.55
N GLY A 192 1.08 -6.37 10.59
CA GLY A 192 0.90 -7.52 9.74
C GLY A 192 -0.41 -7.53 8.93
N VAL A 193 -1.04 -8.70 8.83
CA VAL A 193 -2.33 -8.90 8.11
C VAL A 193 -3.52 -8.30 8.89
N PRO A 194 -3.60 -8.42 10.23
CA PRO A 194 -4.68 -7.78 11.01
C PRO A 194 -4.77 -6.27 10.80
N GLY A 195 -3.63 -5.56 10.75
CA GLY A 195 -3.61 -4.13 10.46
C GLY A 195 -4.18 -3.77 9.08
N ALA A 196 -3.89 -4.59 8.06
CA ALA A 196 -4.47 -4.40 6.73
C ALA A 196 -5.99 -4.66 6.72
N ALA A 197 -6.47 -5.65 7.46
CA ALA A 197 -7.90 -5.91 7.62
C ALA A 197 -8.62 -4.74 8.30
N PHE A 198 -8.05 -4.20 9.38
CA PHE A 198 -8.57 -3.02 10.04
C PHE A 198 -8.63 -1.81 9.10
N ALA A 199 -7.55 -1.54 8.36
CA ALA A 199 -7.52 -0.44 7.39
C ALA A 199 -8.60 -0.58 6.31
N MET A 200 -8.84 -1.79 5.78
CA MET A 200 -9.92 -2.02 4.81
C MET A 200 -11.30 -1.71 5.39
N VAL A 201 -11.56 -2.08 6.65
CA VAL A 201 -12.82 -1.74 7.33
C VAL A 201 -12.98 -0.23 7.48
N VAL A 202 -11.91 0.47 7.87
CA VAL A 202 -11.92 1.94 7.99
C VAL A 202 -12.20 2.60 6.64
N PHE A 203 -11.52 2.19 5.56
CA PHE A 203 -11.77 2.75 4.23
C PHE A 203 -13.17 2.43 3.72
N ALA A 204 -13.71 1.24 4.01
CA ALA A 204 -15.09 0.90 3.69
C ALA A 204 -16.08 1.81 4.44
N MET A 205 -15.86 2.07 5.73
CA MET A 205 -16.68 3.03 6.49
C MET A 205 -16.57 4.45 5.92
N CYS A 206 -15.38 4.88 5.51
CA CYS A 206 -15.20 6.18 4.84
C CYS A 206 -15.99 6.25 3.52
N ALA A 207 -15.94 5.19 2.70
CA ALA A 207 -16.71 5.12 1.45
C ALA A 207 -18.23 5.17 1.72
N ILE A 208 -18.72 4.43 2.72
CA ILE A 208 -20.12 4.47 3.13
C ILE A 208 -20.50 5.86 3.65
N SER A 209 -19.62 6.51 4.41
CA SER A 209 -19.85 7.87 4.91
C SER A 209 -20.03 8.86 3.76
N ILE A 210 -19.13 8.82 2.76
CA ILE A 210 -19.19 9.68 1.59
C ILE A 210 -20.47 9.40 0.78
N LEU A 211 -20.84 8.13 0.61
CA LEU A 211 -22.02 7.76 -0.16
C LEU A 211 -23.34 8.03 0.58
N GLY A 212 -23.36 7.97 1.91
CA GLY A 212 -24.60 8.04 2.70
C GLY A 212 -24.93 9.43 3.26
N PHE A 213 -23.93 10.26 3.55
CA PHE A 213 -24.11 11.46 4.38
C PHE A 213 -23.80 12.79 3.68
N GLN A 214 -23.31 12.77 2.44
CA GLN A 214 -22.95 13.98 1.69
C GLN A 214 -24.13 14.61 0.91
N GLY A 215 -25.34 14.05 0.97
CA GLY A 215 -26.56 14.66 0.41
C GLY A 215 -26.71 14.62 -1.11
N VAL A 216 -25.68 14.22 -1.86
CA VAL A 216 -25.65 14.14 -3.34
C VAL A 216 -25.34 12.73 -3.83
N ILE A 217 -26.10 11.75 -3.34
CA ILE A 217 -25.86 10.31 -3.62
C ILE A 217 -26.07 9.98 -5.10
N GLY A 218 -27.14 10.48 -5.70
CA GLY A 218 -27.54 10.16 -7.08
C GLY A 218 -26.49 10.56 -8.13
N PRO A 219 -26.12 11.86 -8.22
CA PRO A 219 -25.12 12.32 -9.19
C PRO A 219 -23.75 11.68 -8.97
N LEU A 220 -23.35 11.50 -7.71
CA LEU A 220 -22.07 10.89 -7.35
C LEU A 220 -21.99 9.42 -7.77
N LEU A 221 -23.03 8.63 -7.52
CA LEU A 221 -23.07 7.24 -7.97
C LEU A 221 -23.17 7.13 -9.48
N ALA A 222 -23.95 8.00 -10.14
CA ALA A 222 -24.05 8.01 -11.60
C ALA A 222 -22.70 8.32 -12.26
N THR A 223 -21.98 9.32 -11.77
CA THR A 223 -20.64 9.66 -12.28
C THR A 223 -19.62 8.56 -11.99
N LEU A 224 -19.60 8.02 -10.77
CA LEU A 224 -18.74 6.89 -10.42
C LEU A 224 -18.99 5.67 -11.32
N THR A 225 -20.25 5.26 -11.45
CA THR A 225 -20.61 4.10 -12.27
C THR A 225 -20.32 4.34 -13.73
N SER A 226 -20.58 5.54 -14.26
CA SER A 226 -20.20 5.93 -15.62
C SER A 226 -18.69 5.78 -15.85
N VAL A 227 -17.85 6.31 -14.95
CA VAL A 227 -16.39 6.21 -15.04
C VAL A 227 -15.93 4.74 -14.95
N LEU A 228 -16.47 3.97 -14.00
CA LEU A 228 -16.11 2.56 -13.84
C LEU A 228 -16.54 1.71 -15.04
N VAL A 229 -17.74 1.95 -15.60
CA VAL A 229 -18.22 1.27 -16.81
C VAL A 229 -17.35 1.65 -18.00
N GLY A 230 -17.04 2.93 -18.19
CA GLY A 230 -16.14 3.39 -19.26
C GLY A 230 -14.76 2.76 -19.19
N LEU A 231 -14.15 2.73 -17.99
CA LEU A 231 -12.88 2.06 -17.75
C LEU A 231 -12.96 0.54 -17.95
N SER A 232 -14.06 -0.09 -17.53
CA SER A 232 -14.28 -1.54 -17.70
C SER A 232 -14.45 -1.93 -19.16
N LEU A 233 -15.17 -1.11 -19.95
CA LEU A 233 -15.33 -1.27 -21.39
C LEU A 233 -13.99 -1.09 -22.11
N TYR A 234 -13.24 -0.04 -21.79
CA TYR A 234 -11.89 0.16 -22.30
C TYR A 234 -10.97 -1.03 -21.98
N TYR A 235 -11.05 -1.52 -20.74
CA TYR A 235 -10.27 -2.66 -20.29
C TYR A 235 -10.61 -3.93 -21.08
N HIS A 236 -11.90 -4.26 -21.25
CA HIS A 236 -12.32 -5.47 -21.94
C HIS A 236 -12.11 -5.43 -23.45
N THR A 237 -12.26 -4.26 -24.08
CA THR A 237 -12.17 -4.11 -25.54
C THR A 237 -10.73 -4.00 -26.02
N ILE A 238 -9.90 -3.20 -25.35
CA ILE A 238 -8.55 -2.85 -25.81
C ILE A 238 -7.50 -3.46 -24.88
N ALA A 239 -7.51 -3.08 -23.59
CA ALA A 239 -6.38 -3.33 -22.71
C ALA A 239 -6.13 -4.81 -22.43
N LYS A 240 -7.19 -5.63 -22.29
CA LYS A 240 -7.09 -7.07 -22.04
C LYS A 240 -6.31 -7.82 -23.13
N SER A 241 -6.38 -7.35 -24.37
CA SER A 241 -5.65 -7.96 -25.49
C SER A 241 -4.17 -7.54 -25.57
N GLN A 242 -3.83 -6.38 -24.99
CA GLN A 242 -2.50 -5.77 -25.12
C GLN A 242 -1.67 -5.85 -23.83
N GLN A 243 -2.29 -6.14 -22.69
CA GLN A 243 -1.66 -6.16 -21.38
C GLN A 243 -0.47 -7.14 -21.33
N THR A 244 0.69 -6.61 -20.95
CA THR A 244 1.89 -7.42 -20.69
C THR A 244 2.44 -7.09 -19.32
N ILE A 245 2.98 -8.10 -18.63
CA ILE A 245 3.72 -7.89 -17.39
C ILE A 245 4.92 -6.99 -17.70
N SER A 246 5.06 -5.89 -16.94
CA SER A 246 6.19 -4.97 -17.08
C SER A 246 7.52 -5.71 -16.87
N ASP A 247 8.58 -5.26 -17.55
CA ASP A 247 9.89 -5.90 -17.49
C ASP A 247 10.43 -6.03 -16.05
N ASP A 248 10.14 -5.04 -15.19
CA ASP A 248 10.56 -5.03 -13.79
C ASP A 248 9.79 -6.04 -12.94
N GLU A 249 8.47 -6.14 -13.17
CA GLU A 249 7.62 -7.13 -12.50
C GLU A 249 8.01 -8.56 -12.93
N ARG A 250 8.30 -8.76 -14.22
CA ARG A 250 8.75 -10.05 -14.76
C ARG A 250 10.03 -10.54 -14.09
N LYS A 251 11.02 -9.66 -13.88
CA LYS A 251 12.28 -10.01 -13.20
C LYS A 251 12.04 -10.45 -11.77
N ILE A 252 11.24 -9.70 -11.00
CA ILE A 252 10.96 -10.01 -9.59
C ILE A 252 10.20 -11.34 -9.48
N LEU A 253 9.13 -11.51 -10.26
CA LEU A 253 8.31 -12.72 -10.23
C LEU A 253 9.10 -13.97 -10.66
N PHE A 254 10.02 -13.84 -11.61
CA PHE A 254 10.88 -14.94 -12.05
C PHE A 254 11.76 -15.48 -10.92
N PHE A 255 12.48 -14.60 -10.20
CA PHE A 255 13.30 -15.02 -9.06
C PHE A 255 12.47 -15.64 -7.94
N VAL A 256 11.30 -15.08 -7.66
CA VAL A 256 10.39 -15.61 -6.65
C VAL A 256 9.83 -16.98 -7.06
N HIS A 257 9.53 -17.18 -8.34
CA HIS A 257 9.08 -18.48 -8.86
C HIS A 257 10.17 -19.55 -8.69
N ILE A 258 11.43 -19.20 -9.01
CA ILE A 258 12.58 -20.09 -8.80
C ILE A 258 12.76 -20.41 -7.32
N ALA A 259 12.69 -19.40 -6.44
CA ALA A 259 12.81 -19.60 -4.99
C ALA A 259 11.73 -20.55 -4.45
N ASN A 260 10.48 -20.36 -4.87
CA ASN A 260 9.37 -21.24 -4.51
C ASN A 260 9.54 -22.67 -5.06
N HIS A 261 10.00 -22.81 -6.31
CA HIS A 261 10.28 -24.11 -6.90
C HIS A 261 11.40 -24.83 -6.15
N ASN A 262 12.48 -24.12 -5.79
CA ASN A 262 13.59 -24.65 -5.01
C ASN A 262 13.15 -25.04 -3.60
N GLU A 263 12.31 -24.25 -2.93
CA GLU A 263 11.77 -24.59 -1.61
C GLU A 263 10.88 -25.84 -1.67
N ALA A 264 10.02 -25.95 -2.69
CA ALA A 264 9.19 -27.14 -2.92
C ALA A 264 10.05 -28.38 -3.21
N LYS A 265 11.10 -28.25 -4.03
CA LYS A 265 12.07 -29.32 -4.29
C LYS A 265 12.81 -29.75 -3.02
N ARG A 266 13.22 -28.79 -2.19
CA ARG A 266 13.90 -29.06 -0.90
C ARG A 266 12.98 -29.79 0.08
N LYS A 267 11.71 -29.41 0.17
CA LYS A 267 10.69 -30.13 0.96
C LYS A 267 10.46 -31.55 0.45
N ARG A 268 10.43 -31.76 -0.88
CA ARG A 268 10.31 -33.09 -1.48
C ARG A 268 11.51 -33.98 -1.17
N ASN A 269 12.72 -33.44 -1.27
CA ASN A 269 13.96 -34.16 -0.97
C ASN A 269 14.09 -34.49 0.53
N HIS A 270 13.75 -33.56 1.44
CA HIS A 270 13.72 -33.85 2.88
C HIS A 270 12.64 -34.88 3.24
N GLY A 271 11.48 -34.84 2.58
CA GLY A 271 10.42 -35.85 2.72
C GLY A 271 10.87 -37.25 2.27
N GLN A 272 11.53 -37.35 1.10
CA GLN A 272 12.11 -38.60 0.63
C GLN A 272 13.23 -39.11 1.56
N GLN A 273 14.12 -38.25 2.02
CA GLN A 273 15.22 -38.64 2.91
C GLN A 273 14.69 -39.10 4.30
N GLY A 274 13.62 -38.47 4.80
CA GLY A 274 12.92 -38.91 6.01
C GLY A 274 12.19 -40.25 5.82
N TYR A 275 11.59 -40.48 4.65
CA TYR A 275 10.94 -41.75 4.30
C TYR A 275 11.95 -42.89 4.18
N VAL A 276 13.08 -42.66 3.49
CA VAL A 276 14.18 -43.62 3.39
C VAL A 276 14.77 -43.94 4.76
N LYS A 277 15.01 -42.94 5.62
CA LYS A 277 15.48 -43.19 7.00
C LYS A 277 14.48 -44.01 7.83
N LYS A 278 13.17 -43.74 7.72
CA LYS A 278 12.13 -44.53 8.40
C LYS A 278 12.05 -45.96 7.88
N CYS A 279 12.15 -46.15 6.56
CA CYS A 279 12.18 -47.47 5.95
C CYS A 279 13.43 -48.25 6.36
N LEU A 280 14.61 -47.60 6.33
CA LEU A 280 15.87 -48.20 6.77
C LEU A 280 15.82 -48.59 8.25
N HIS A 281 15.27 -47.72 9.12
CA HIS A 281 15.11 -48.01 10.54
C HIS A 281 14.09 -49.14 10.77
N SER A 282 13.00 -49.20 10.00
CA SER A 282 12.04 -50.30 10.07
C SER A 282 12.72 -51.61 9.68
N VAL A 283 13.41 -51.67 8.55
CA VAL A 283 14.13 -52.87 8.08
C VAL A 283 15.22 -53.29 9.08
N LEU A 284 16.02 -52.35 9.57
CA LEU A 284 17.02 -52.63 10.62
C LEU A 284 16.35 -53.16 11.90
N SER A 285 15.25 -52.57 12.34
CA SER A 285 14.53 -53.06 13.53
C SER A 285 13.95 -54.47 13.33
N THR A 286 13.47 -54.81 12.13
CA THR A 286 12.96 -56.15 11.82
C THR A 286 14.09 -57.18 11.71
N VAL A 287 15.22 -56.80 11.11
CA VAL A 287 16.41 -57.67 11.00
C VAL A 287 17.06 -57.91 12.36
N PHE A 288 17.15 -56.90 13.22
CA PHE A 288 17.70 -57.05 14.58
C PHE A 288 16.71 -57.71 15.56
N SER A 289 15.39 -57.60 15.35
CA SER A 289 14.39 -58.34 16.13
C SER A 289 14.28 -59.81 15.74
N GLY A 290 14.71 -60.18 14.53
CA GLY A 290 14.72 -61.58 14.06
C GLY A 290 15.81 -62.45 14.69
N TYR A 291 16.75 -61.87 15.45
CA TYR A 291 17.85 -62.61 16.09
C TYR A 291 17.60 -62.98 17.56
N LYS A 292 16.39 -62.77 18.08
CA LYS A 292 16.04 -63.07 19.47
C LYS A 292 14.88 -64.05 19.58
N SER A 293 15.06 -65.26 19.02
CA SER A 293 14.24 -66.41 19.39
C SER A 293 14.99 -67.71 19.13
N SER A 294 15.77 -68.17 20.11
CA SER A 294 15.89 -69.57 20.51
C SER A 294 16.93 -69.70 21.62
N GLY A 295 16.53 -70.22 22.79
CA GLY A 295 17.46 -70.75 23.79
C GLY A 295 17.28 -70.25 25.22
N GLY A 296 16.53 -71.03 26.01
CA GLY A 296 16.96 -71.46 27.35
C GLY A 296 16.76 -70.51 28.53
N ALA A 297 15.87 -70.91 29.43
CA ALA A 297 15.65 -70.32 30.74
C ALA A 297 16.87 -70.45 31.68
N THR A 298 17.11 -69.43 32.52
CA THR A 298 17.23 -69.62 33.98
C THR A 298 17.12 -68.29 34.74
N THR A 299 16.33 -68.38 35.80
CA THR A 299 16.12 -67.50 36.94
C THR A 299 17.40 -66.88 37.51
N ASN A 300 17.37 -65.60 37.86
CA ASN A 300 17.67 -65.12 39.21
C ASN A 300 17.26 -63.65 39.39
N GLN A 301 16.27 -63.46 40.26
CA GLN A 301 16.01 -62.19 40.93
C GLN A 301 17.17 -61.90 41.88
N THR A 302 17.81 -60.74 41.74
CA THR A 302 18.42 -60.07 42.90
C THR A 302 18.17 -58.57 42.81
N THR A 303 17.59 -58.10 43.90
CA THR A 303 17.19 -56.74 44.30
C THR A 303 18.30 -55.69 44.27
N ALA A 304 17.84 -54.46 43.98
CA ALA A 304 18.22 -53.15 44.54
C ALA A 304 19.68 -52.67 44.47
N ILE A 305 19.86 -51.42 44.00
CA ILE A 305 20.39 -50.27 44.76
C ILE A 305 20.47 -49.06 43.79
N ALA A 306 19.76 -47.98 44.09
CA ALA A 306 20.09 -46.63 43.63
C ALA A 306 21.13 -46.04 44.61
N PRO A 307 22.15 -45.29 44.15
CA PRO A 307 22.09 -43.82 44.13
C PRO A 307 22.99 -43.25 42.99
N HIS A 308 23.30 -41.97 42.77
CA HIS A 308 23.06 -40.69 43.39
C HIS A 308 23.20 -39.61 42.29
N GLU A 309 22.57 -38.48 42.52
CA GLU A 309 22.69 -37.24 41.77
C GLU A 309 24.06 -36.59 42.01
N SER A 310 24.96 -36.64 41.02
CA SER A 310 26.07 -35.70 40.80
C SER A 310 26.86 -36.18 39.58
N ASP A 311 26.69 -35.53 38.43
CA ASP A 311 27.73 -35.32 37.39
C ASP A 311 27.11 -34.61 36.18
N LEU A 312 26.98 -33.28 36.31
CA LEU A 312 26.74 -32.34 35.22
C LEU A 312 28.00 -31.49 35.06
N PRO A 313 28.72 -31.53 33.93
CA PRO A 313 29.71 -30.50 33.64
C PRO A 313 29.04 -29.26 33.02
N LYS A 314 29.31 -28.10 33.63
CA LYS A 314 29.11 -26.77 33.05
C LYS A 314 30.30 -26.41 32.17
N THR A 315 30.07 -26.02 30.92
CA THR A 315 30.48 -24.75 30.29
C THR A 315 29.87 -24.64 28.91
#